data_AF-A0A3Q0JMD5-F1
#
_entry.id   AF-A0A3Q0JMD5-F1
#
_cell.length_a   1.000
_cell.length_b   1.000
_cell.length_c   1.000
_cell.angle_alpha   90.00
_cell.angle_beta   90.00
_cell.angle_gamma   90.00
#
_symmetry.space_group_name_H-M   'P 1'
#
loop_
_entity.id
_entity.type
_entity.pdbx_description
1 polymer ?
#
loop_
_entity_poly.entity_id
_entity_poly.type
_entity_poly.pdbx_seq_one_letter_code
_entity_poly.pdbx_strand_id
1 'polypeptide(L)'
;MHLLLVSAVNLAATIELESRSVLVHCSDGWDRTPQLVSLAEILLDPYYRTVKGFQVLVEREWLEFGHKFDDRCGRNDKSSERSPVFLQWLDCVYQLLTQFPTEFQFNSMFLVS
;
A
#
# COMPACT_ATOMS: atom_id res chain seq x y z
N MET A 1 -7.53 -10.08 2.70
CA MET A 1 -7.16 -9.38 1.45
C MET A 1 -8.29 -8.61 0.81
N HIS A 2 -9.37 -9.26 0.36
CA HIS A 2 -10.39 -8.66 -0.51
C HIS A 2 -10.92 -7.28 -0.06
N LEU A 3 -11.12 -7.08 1.25
CA LEU A 3 -11.61 -5.81 1.79
C LEU A 3 -10.65 -4.62 1.58
N LEU A 4 -9.32 -4.82 1.60
CA LEU A 4 -8.37 -3.70 1.40
C LEU A 4 -8.44 -3.17 -0.02
N LEU A 5 -8.41 -4.05 -1.01
CA LEU A 5 -8.50 -3.65 -2.42
C LEU A 5 -9.85 -2.99 -2.72
N VAL A 6 -10.96 -3.54 -2.22
CA VAL A 6 -12.28 -2.92 -2.38
C VAL A 6 -12.31 -1.51 -1.75
N SER A 7 -11.76 -1.36 -0.54
CA SER A 7 -11.68 -0.05 0.11
C SER A 7 -10.81 0.93 -0.70
N ALA A 8 -9.64 0.51 -1.18
CA ALA A 8 -8.76 1.36 -1.99
C ALA A 8 -9.41 1.78 -3.32
N VAL A 9 -10.14 0.87 -3.99
CA VAL A 9 -10.92 1.17 -5.18
C VAL A 9 -12.03 2.19 -4.88
N ASN A 10 -12.74 2.04 -3.77
CA ASN A 10 -13.76 3.01 -3.36
C ASN A 10 -13.14 4.38 -3.07
N LEU A 11 -11.99 4.44 -2.39
CA LEU A 11 -11.25 5.69 -2.17
C LEU A 11 -10.89 6.35 -3.50
N ALA A 12 -10.28 5.60 -4.41
CA ALA A 12 -9.88 6.11 -5.73
C ALA A 12 -11.10 6.59 -6.54
N ALA A 13 -12.21 5.84 -6.52
CA ALA A 13 -13.44 6.21 -7.20
C ALA A 13 -14.05 7.50 -6.63
N THR A 14 -14.08 7.68 -5.30
CA THR A 14 -14.57 8.91 -4.69
C THR A 14 -13.70 10.13 -5.08
N ILE A 15 -12.39 9.94 -5.23
CA ILE A 15 -11.49 11.02 -5.68
C ILE A 15 -11.71 11.32 -7.16
N GLU A 16 -11.59 10.31 -8.03
CA GLU A 16 -11.57 10.49 -9.49
C GLU A 16 -12.96 10.76 -10.07
N LEU A 17 -13.99 10.01 -9.65
CA LEU A 17 -15.32 10.06 -10.24
C LEU A 17 -16.24 11.07 -9.54
N GLU A 18 -16.12 11.22 -8.22
CA GLU A 18 -16.95 12.16 -7.46
C GLU A 18 -16.27 13.53 -7.25
N SER A 19 -14.98 13.66 -7.56
CA SER A 19 -14.18 14.88 -7.31
C SER A 19 -14.21 15.32 -5.84
N ARG A 20 -14.15 14.36 -4.91
CA ARG A 20 -14.21 14.63 -3.46
C ARG A 20 -12.90 14.31 -2.77
N SER A 21 -12.47 15.19 -1.87
CA SER A 21 -11.37 14.91 -0.96
C SER A 21 -11.77 13.86 0.09
N VAL A 22 -10.85 12.96 0.41
CA VAL A 22 -11.06 11.88 1.38
C VAL A 22 -10.04 12.01 2.52
N LEU A 23 -10.49 11.82 3.76
CA LEU A 23 -9.62 11.65 4.93
C LEU A 23 -9.57 10.17 5.30
N VAL A 24 -8.37 9.60 5.32
CA VAL A 24 -8.14 8.20 5.69
C VAL A 24 -7.49 8.16 7.07
N HIS A 25 -8.15 7.53 8.03
CA HIS A 25 -7.56 7.27 9.33
C HIS A 25 -7.94 5.88 9.85
N CYS A 26 -7.14 5.39 10.79
CA CYS A 26 -7.45 4.21 11.60
C CYS A 26 -7.26 4.57 13.08
N SER A 27 -6.88 3.61 13.93
CA SER A 27 -6.55 3.89 15.34
C SER A 27 -5.34 4.81 15.44
N ASP A 28 -4.17 4.29 15.08
CA ASP A 28 -2.88 4.99 15.23
C ASP A 28 -2.33 5.52 13.90
N GLY A 29 -2.95 5.13 12.78
CA GLY A 29 -2.62 5.65 11.46
C GLY A 29 -1.36 5.07 10.80
N TRP A 30 -0.61 4.16 11.44
CA TRP A 30 0.64 3.62 10.87
C TRP A 30 0.53 2.22 10.24
N ASP A 31 -0.64 1.57 10.28
CA ASP A 31 -0.82 0.21 9.74
C ASP A 31 -1.80 0.18 8.56
N ARG A 32 -3.10 0.33 8.83
CA ARG A 32 -4.16 0.26 7.82
C ARG A 32 -4.26 1.51 6.94
N THR A 33 -3.89 2.68 7.48
CA THR A 33 -3.86 3.92 6.70
C THR A 33 -2.87 3.85 5.55
N PRO A 34 -1.57 3.53 5.76
CA PRO A 34 -0.64 3.43 4.64
C PRO A 34 -1.00 2.32 3.66
N GLN A 35 -1.63 1.21 4.11
CA GLN A 35 -2.19 0.21 3.19
C GLN A 35 -3.21 0.81 2.22
N LEU A 36 -4.19 1.58 2.72
CA LEU A 36 -5.27 2.14 1.91
C LEU A 36 -4.80 3.32 1.05
N VAL A 37 -4.02 4.23 1.63
CA VAL A 37 -3.53 5.43 0.93
C VAL A 37 -2.63 5.03 -0.23
N SER A 38 -1.59 4.22 0.03
CA SER A 38 -0.65 3.83 -1.03
C SER A 38 -1.29 2.96 -2.12
N LEU A 39 -2.29 2.11 -1.80
CA LEU A 39 -3.06 1.40 -2.83
C LEU A 39 -3.90 2.35 -3.69
N ALA A 40 -4.57 3.33 -3.07
CA ALA A 40 -5.34 4.33 -3.82
C ALA A 40 -4.43 5.16 -4.73
N GLU A 41 -3.23 5.52 -4.26
CA GLU A 41 -2.25 6.25 -5.06
C GLU A 41 -1.73 5.43 -6.25
N ILE A 42 -1.47 4.13 -6.09
CA ILE A 42 -1.13 3.24 -7.23
C ILE A 42 -2.25 3.20 -8.27
N LEU A 43 -3.51 3.20 -7.82
CA LEU A 43 -4.68 3.19 -8.71
C LEU A 43 -4.82 4.53 -9.46
N LEU A 44 -4.56 5.66 -8.79
CA LEU A 44 -4.79 7.01 -9.33
C LEU A 44 -3.63 7.57 -10.16
N ASP A 45 -2.38 7.31 -9.78
CA ASP A 45 -1.20 7.93 -10.40
C ASP A 45 -0.27 6.89 -11.04
N PRO A 46 -0.14 6.88 -12.39
CA PRO A 46 0.77 5.99 -13.11
C PRO A 46 2.24 6.11 -12.68
N TYR A 47 2.66 7.25 -12.11
CA TYR A 47 4.01 7.42 -11.60
C TYR A 47 4.38 6.32 -10.61
N TYR A 48 3.49 5.97 -9.67
CA TYR A 48 3.76 4.96 -8.65
C TYR A 48 3.77 3.52 -9.19
N ARG A 49 3.43 3.31 -10.46
CA ARG A 49 3.57 2.02 -11.16
C ARG A 49 4.93 1.86 -11.86
N THR A 50 5.78 2.88 -11.78
CA THR A 50 7.20 2.82 -12.18
C THR A 50 8.05 2.27 -11.03
N VAL A 51 9.23 1.71 -11.33
CA VAL A 51 10.17 1.23 -10.29
C VAL A 51 10.53 2.35 -9.32
N LYS A 52 10.87 3.52 -9.87
CA LYS A 52 11.24 4.70 -9.08
C LYS A 52 10.06 5.23 -8.27
N GLY A 53 8.88 5.34 -8.88
CA GLY A 53 7.70 5.83 -8.18
C GLY A 53 7.27 4.89 -7.07
N PHE A 54 7.33 3.58 -7.28
CA PHE A 54 7.03 2.61 -6.23
C PHE A 54 7.98 2.71 -5.04
N GLN A 55 9.29 2.92 -5.27
CA GLN A 55 10.26 3.17 -4.20
C GLN A 55 9.92 4.44 -3.42
N VAL A 56 9.62 5.54 -4.12
CA VAL A 56 9.20 6.80 -3.49
C VAL A 56 7.92 6.62 -2.68
N LEU A 57 6.96 5.84 -3.18
CA LEU A 57 5.72 5.53 -2.46
C LEU A 57 5.99 4.77 -1.16
N VAL A 58 6.88 3.78 -1.19
CA VAL A 58 7.28 3.02 0.01
C VAL A 58 8.04 3.91 0.99
N GLU A 59 8.99 4.71 0.51
CA GLU A 59 9.72 5.66 1.35
C GLU A 59 8.78 6.63 2.06
N ARG A 60 7.86 7.25 1.32
CA ARG A 60 6.92 8.22 1.87
C ARG A 60 5.88 7.54 2.78
N GLU A 61 5.01 6.71 2.23
CA GLU A 61 3.83 6.22 2.95
C GLU A 61 4.16 5.20 4.05
N TRP A 62 5.28 4.49 3.94
CA TRP A 62 5.63 3.46 4.91
C TRP A 62 6.78 3.87 5.83
N LEU A 63 7.86 4.45 5.32
CA LEU A 63 9.02 4.80 6.16
C LEU A 63 8.84 6.15 6.85
N GLU A 64 8.59 7.22 6.10
CA GLU A 64 8.47 8.58 6.65
C GLU A 64 7.21 8.74 7.53
N PHE A 65 6.10 8.13 7.14
CA PHE A 65 4.86 8.10 7.93
C PHE A 65 4.89 7.09 9.10
N GLY A 66 6.01 6.40 9.30
CA GLY A 66 6.32 5.73 10.57
C GLY A 66 5.69 4.36 10.76
N HIS A 67 5.51 3.57 9.70
CA HIS A 67 5.16 2.16 9.86
C HIS A 67 6.22 1.45 10.70
N LYS A 68 5.79 0.73 11.74
CA LYS A 68 6.68 0.13 12.74
C LYS A 68 7.30 -1.19 12.27
N PHE A 69 8.12 -1.14 11.22
CA PHE A 69 8.74 -2.33 10.64
C PHE A 69 9.45 -3.21 11.69
N ASP A 70 10.17 -2.63 12.65
CA ASP A 70 10.90 -3.42 13.66
C ASP A 70 9.97 -4.21 14.59
N ASP A 71 8.84 -3.62 14.99
CA ASP A 71 7.83 -4.30 15.81
C ASP A 71 7.05 -5.34 14.97
N ARG A 72 6.61 -4.94 13.78
CA ARG A 72 5.72 -5.74 12.91
C ARG A 72 6.44 -6.95 12.30
N CYS A 73 7.71 -6.79 11.92
CA CYS A 73 8.56 -7.86 11.40
C CYS A 73 9.27 -8.67 12.50
N GLY A 74 9.09 -8.31 13.77
CA GLY A 74 9.60 -9.09 14.89
C GLY A 74 11.11 -8.99 15.13
N ARG A 75 11.73 -7.88 14.72
CA ARG A 75 13.12 -7.55 15.08
C ARG A 75 13.26 -7.21 16.57
N ASN A 76 12.15 -6.76 17.17
CA ASN A 76 12.03 -6.58 18.61
C ASN A 76 11.48 -7.86 19.27
N ASP A 77 11.87 -8.12 20.53
CA ASP A 77 11.43 -9.28 21.32
C ASP A 77 9.94 -9.23 21.74
N LYS A 78 9.20 -8.20 21.30
CA LYS A 78 7.76 -8.03 21.56
C LYS A 78 6.93 -8.85 20.57
N SER A 79 6.75 -10.13 20.84
CA SER A 79 6.01 -11.06 19.97
C SER A 79 4.55 -10.66 19.70
N SER A 80 3.91 -9.94 20.62
CA SER A 80 2.50 -9.51 20.50
C SER A 80 2.25 -8.45 19.43
N GLU A 81 3.29 -7.75 18.99
CA GLU A 81 3.19 -6.66 18.01
C GLU A 81 3.45 -7.11 16.57
N ARG A 82 3.82 -8.38 16.37
CA ARG A 82 4.12 -8.94 15.06
C ARG A 82 2.84 -9.05 14.23
N SER A 83 2.87 -8.52 13.01
CA SER A 83 1.73 -8.58 12.08
C SER A 83 2.19 -8.38 10.64
N PRO A 84 1.68 -9.15 9.66
CA PRO A 84 2.13 -9.10 8.27
C PRO A 84 1.53 -7.91 7.48
N VAL A 85 1.56 -6.70 8.04
CA VAL A 85 0.87 -5.52 7.48
C VAL A 85 1.43 -5.12 6.10
N PHE A 86 2.75 -4.95 6.01
CA PHE A 86 3.41 -4.63 4.73
C PHE A 86 3.31 -5.78 3.72
N LEU A 87 3.41 -7.02 4.19
CA LEU A 87 3.25 -8.20 3.32
C LEU A 87 1.84 -8.30 2.75
N GLN A 88 0.81 -8.00 3.55
CA GLN A 88 -0.57 -7.95 3.07
C GLN A 88 -0.78 -6.87 2.01
N TRP A 89 -0.06 -5.75 2.11
CA TRP A 89 -0.07 -4.72 1.08
C TRP A 89 0.62 -5.17 -0.20
N LEU A 90 1.82 -5.78 -0.10
CA LEU A 90 2.51 -6.35 -1.26
C LEU A 90 1.67 -7.40 -1.98
N ASP A 91 0.93 -8.24 -1.24
CA ASP A 91 0.00 -9.18 -1.86
C ASP A 91 -1.09 -8.44 -2.65
N CYS A 92 -1.63 -7.33 -2.13
CA CYS A 92 -2.59 -6.51 -2.86
C CYS A 92 -1.99 -5.90 -4.15
N VAL A 93 -0.74 -5.43 -4.10
CA VAL A 93 -0.01 -4.96 -5.29
C VAL A 93 0.18 -6.10 -6.30
N TYR A 94 0.52 -7.30 -5.83
CA TYR A 94 0.61 -8.49 -6.67
C TYR A 94 -0.72 -8.84 -7.36
N GLN A 95 -1.86 -8.70 -6.67
CA GLN A 95 -3.17 -8.88 -7.29
C GLN A 95 -3.42 -7.84 -8.39
N LEU A 96 -2.98 -6.59 -8.22
CA LEU A 96 -3.08 -5.55 -9.27
C LEU A 96 -2.18 -5.86 -10.46
N LEU A 97 -0.93 -6.25 -10.23
CA LEU A 97 0.00 -6.72 -11.28
C LEU A 97 -0.59 -7.87 -12.09
N THR A 98 -1.24 -8.82 -11.41
CA THR A 98 -1.85 -9.99 -12.06
C THR A 98 -3.06 -9.60 -12.93
N GLN A 99 -3.88 -8.65 -12.46
CA GLN A 99 -5.06 -8.18 -13.19
C GLN A 99 -4.70 -7.23 -14.34
N PHE A 100 -3.62 -6.45 -14.20
CA PHE A 100 -3.21 -5.41 -15.13
C PHE A 100 -1.73 -5.57 -15.55
N PRO A 101 -1.37 -6.63 -16.29
CA PRO A 101 0.02 -7.01 -16.55
C PRO A 101 0.82 -5.98 -17.37
N THR A 102 0.15 -5.02 -18.03
CA THR A 102 0.78 -3.98 -18.86
C THR A 102 0.85 -2.62 -18.18
N GLU A 103 0.25 -2.46 -17.00
CA GLU A 103 0.14 -1.16 -16.32
C GLU A 103 1.32 -0.87 -15.38
N PHE A 104 2.23 -1.83 -15.18
CA PHE A 104 3.36 -1.71 -14.27
C PHE A 104 4.69 -1.86 -15.02
N GLN A 105 5.68 -1.06 -14.64
CA GLN A 105 7.03 -1.17 -15.17
C GLN A 105 7.79 -2.38 -14.59
N PHE A 106 7.41 -2.81 -13.39
CA PHE A 106 8.04 -3.91 -12.67
C PHE A 106 7.18 -5.18 -12.71
N ASN A 107 7.77 -6.30 -12.31
CA ASN A 107 7.11 -7.61 -12.25
C ASN A 107 7.07 -8.15 -10.81
N SER A 108 6.52 -9.36 -10.63
CA SER A 108 6.43 -9.99 -9.31
C SER A 108 7.79 -10.24 -8.64
N MET A 109 8.87 -10.42 -9.41
CA MET A 109 10.22 -10.61 -8.83
C MET A 109 10.70 -9.36 -8.10
N PHE A 110 10.31 -8.17 -8.56
CA PHE A 110 10.63 -6.92 -7.88
C PHE A 110 9.94 -6.78 -6.51
N LEU A 111 8.77 -7.41 -6.31
CA LEU A 111 8.07 -7.35 -5.02
C LEU A 111 8.69 -8.24 -3.94
N VAL A 112 9.50 -9.21 -4.33
CA VAL A 112 10.10 -10.22 -3.42
C VAL A 112 11.62 -10.09 -3.31
N SER A 113 12.22 -9.12 -4.00
CA SER A 113 13.65 -8.81 -3.96
C SER A 113 14.00 -7.93 -2.77
#